data_AF-J4W9K8-F1
#
_entry.id   AF-J4W9K8-F1
#
_cell.length_a   1.000
_cell.length_b   1.000
_cell.length_c   1.000
_cell.angle_alpha   90.00
_cell.angle_beta   90.00
_cell.angle_gamma   90.00
#
_symmetry.space_group_name_H-M   'P 1'
#
loop_
_entity.id
_entity.type
_entity.pdbx_description
1 polymer ?
#
loop_
_entity_poly.entity_id
_entity_poly.type
_entity_poly.pdbx_seq_one_letter_code
_entity_poly.pdbx_strand_id
1 'polypeptide(L)'
;MSALIRRCDEEGRRSVVICSHAAVIIVLGRVLTGQYPDEMDTEDFKAFTCGLSVYARGGGVKESSDGEPDTVGNWICEKNSDCSFLSGGEERGWKFAGDESFPGTGSMSQDDVIEPKL
;
A
#
# COMPACT_ATOMS: atom_id res chain seq x y z
N MET A 1 -7.45 3.25 -8.09
CA MET A 1 -8.25 3.91 -7.04
C MET A 1 -9.11 5.07 -7.59
N SER A 2 -8.58 5.93 -8.47
CA SER A 2 -9.29 7.10 -9.02
C SER A 2 -10.64 6.78 -9.68
N ALA A 3 -10.73 5.67 -10.43
CA ALA A 3 -11.99 5.25 -11.05
C ALA A 3 -13.08 4.89 -10.02
N LEU A 4 -12.70 4.27 -8.89
CA LEU A 4 -13.63 3.93 -7.81
C LEU A 4 -14.10 5.20 -7.11
N ILE A 5 -13.16 6.11 -6.81
CA ILE A 5 -13.45 7.41 -6.22
C ILE A 5 -14.43 8.21 -7.10
N ARG A 6 -14.11 8.37 -8.40
CA ARG A 6 -14.96 9.08 -9.37
C ARG A 6 -16.36 8.51 -9.40
N ARG A 7 -16.49 7.17 -9.47
CA ARG A 7 -17.79 6.50 -9.48
C ARG A 7 -18.57 6.77 -8.19
N CYS A 8 -17.92 6.71 -7.03
CA CYS A 8 -18.57 7.04 -5.76
C CYS A 8 -19.07 8.48 -5.73
N ASP A 9 -18.27 9.42 -6.23
CA ASP A 9 -18.68 10.83 -6.32
C ASP A 9 -19.89 11.01 -7.25
N GLU A 10 -19.87 10.37 -8.42
CA GLU A 10 -20.98 10.39 -9.40
C GLU A 10 -22.27 9.78 -8.85
N GLU A 11 -22.15 8.71 -8.05
CA GLU A 11 -23.29 8.06 -7.39
C GLU A 11 -23.70 8.73 -6.07
N GLY A 12 -23.04 9.82 -5.65
CA GLY A 12 -23.31 10.51 -4.38
C GLY A 12 -22.98 9.68 -3.13
N ARG A 13 -22.06 8.71 -3.24
CA ARG A 13 -21.61 7.86 -2.13
C ARG A 13 -20.51 8.57 -1.34
N ARG A 14 -20.82 8.94 -0.09
CA ARG A 14 -19.87 9.65 0.79
C ARG A 14 -18.85 8.76 1.50
N SER A 15 -19.09 7.46 1.58
CA SER A 15 -18.27 6.51 2.34
C SER A 15 -18.33 5.12 1.73
N VAL A 16 -17.20 4.42 1.71
CA VAL A 16 -17.06 3.05 1.25
C VAL A 16 -16.27 2.26 2.29
N VAL A 17 -16.62 0.99 2.48
CA VAL A 17 -15.83 0.04 3.27
C VAL A 17 -15.22 -0.97 2.32
N ILE A 18 -13.91 -1.18 2.43
CA ILE A 18 -13.16 -2.17 1.66
C ILE A 18 -12.64 -3.21 2.64
N CYS A 19 -13.03 -4.47 2.45
CA CYS A 19 -12.46 -5.61 3.15
C CYS A 19 -11.44 -6.29 2.21
N SER A 20 -10.18 -6.38 2.64
CA SER A 20 -9.10 -6.93 1.82
C SER A 20 -7.99 -7.55 2.68
N HIS A 21 -6.91 -7.98 2.03
CA HIS A 21 -5.74 -8.59 2.68
C HIS A 21 -4.70 -7.55 3.09
N ALA A 22 -3.78 -7.93 3.99
CA ALA A 22 -2.80 -7.03 4.59
C ALA A 22 -1.99 -6.22 3.55
N ALA A 23 -1.38 -6.89 2.57
CA ALA A 23 -0.61 -6.21 1.52
C ALA A 23 -1.43 -5.15 0.77
N VAL A 24 -2.70 -5.44 0.45
CA VAL A 24 -3.58 -4.51 -0.26
C VAL A 24 -3.95 -3.32 0.64
N ILE A 25 -4.23 -3.56 1.93
CA ILE A 25 -4.56 -2.49 2.89
C ILE A 25 -3.39 -1.50 3.03
N ILE A 26 -2.16 -2.02 3.10
CA ILE A 26 -0.94 -1.19 3.18
C ILE A 26 -0.78 -0.34 1.92
N VAL A 27 -0.88 -0.98 0.74
CA VAL A 27 -0.77 -0.28 -0.55
C VAL A 27 -1.87 0.77 -0.72
N LEU A 28 -3.10 0.50 -0.27
CA LEU A 28 -4.18 1.48 -0.27
C LEU A 28 -3.83 2.70 0.59
N GLY A 29 -3.23 2.51 1.76
CA GLY A 29 -2.74 3.60 2.59
C GLY A 29 -1.73 4.48 1.87
N ARG A 30 -0.73 3.88 1.23
CA ARG A 30 0.30 4.60 0.46
C ARG A 30 -0.31 5.40 -0.69
N VAL A 31 -1.18 4.76 -1.48
CA VAL A 31 -1.82 5.37 -2.64
C VAL A 31 -2.76 6.50 -2.25
N LEU A 32 -3.56 6.34 -1.19
CA LEU A 32 -4.50 7.35 -0.73
C LEU A 32 -3.82 8.57 -0.09
N THR A 33 -2.71 8.36 0.60
CA THR A 33 -2.00 9.45 1.31
C THR A 33 -0.85 10.05 0.49
N GLY A 34 -0.48 9.42 -0.61
CA GLY A 34 0.73 9.74 -1.36
C GLY A 34 2.03 9.51 -0.56
N GLN A 35 1.97 8.82 0.58
CA GLN A 35 3.14 8.52 1.42
C GLN A 35 3.72 7.16 1.03
N TYR A 36 4.91 7.17 0.43
CA TYR A 36 5.63 5.96 0.04
C TYR A 36 6.96 5.95 0.81
N PRO A 37 7.25 4.90 1.61
CA PRO A 37 8.54 4.80 2.28
C PRO A 37 9.65 4.51 1.27
N ASP A 38 10.81 5.13 1.46
CA ASP A 38 12.00 4.91 0.62
C ASP A 38 12.62 3.53 0.86
N GLU A 39 12.58 3.05 2.10
CA GLU A 39 13.06 1.73 2.50
C GLU A 39 11.89 0.78 2.80
N MET A 40 11.95 -0.46 2.30
CA MET A 40 10.86 -1.42 2.41
C MET A 40 10.50 -1.81 3.86
N ASP A 41 11.49 -1.79 4.76
CA ASP A 41 11.32 -2.18 6.17
C ASP A 41 10.71 -1.09 7.06
N THR A 42 10.58 0.12 6.51
CA THR A 42 10.01 1.28 7.20
C THR A 42 8.58 0.98 7.63
N GLU A 43 8.30 1.16 8.92
CA GLU A 43 6.94 1.09 9.46
C GLU A 43 6.11 2.26 8.91
N ASP A 44 5.00 1.94 8.24
CA ASP A 44 4.08 2.92 7.68
C ASP A 44 2.61 2.60 8.00
N PHE A 45 1.90 1.94 7.09
CA PHE A 45 0.52 1.53 7.26
C PHE A 45 0.50 0.15 7.91
N LYS A 46 -0.21 0.04 9.02
CA LYS A 46 -0.36 -1.21 9.75
C LYS A 46 -1.49 -2.03 9.13
N ALA A 47 -1.38 -3.34 9.28
CA ALA A 47 -2.43 -4.27 8.88
C ALA A 47 -2.50 -5.43 9.87
N PHE A 48 -3.32 -5.25 10.91
CA PHE A 48 -3.67 -6.31 11.85
C PHE A 48 -4.92 -7.06 11.41
N THR A 49 -5.12 -8.24 11.99
CA THR A 49 -6.36 -9.00 11.80
C THR A 49 -7.57 -8.17 12.22
N CYS A 50 -8.52 -7.99 11.30
CA CYS A 50 -9.72 -7.19 11.52
C CYS A 50 -9.44 -5.76 12.01
N GLY A 51 -8.23 -5.23 11.79
CA GLY A 51 -7.90 -3.84 12.08
C GLY A 51 -8.57 -2.89 11.09
N LEU A 52 -9.02 -1.73 11.59
CA LEU A 52 -9.73 -0.73 10.78
C LEU A 52 -8.87 0.49 10.52
N SER A 53 -8.54 0.72 9.25
CA SER A 53 -7.96 1.99 8.80
C SER A 53 -9.06 2.92 8.27
N VAL A 54 -8.98 4.20 8.60
CA VAL A 54 -9.93 5.23 8.17
C VAL A 54 -9.17 6.34 7.46
N TYR A 55 -9.63 6.67 6.26
CA TYR A 55 -9.05 7.72 5.43
C TYR A 55 -10.13 8.74 5.07
N ALA A 56 -9.83 10.02 5.24
CA ALA A 56 -10.69 11.13 4.87
C ALA A 56 -10.02 12.03 3.82
N ARG A 57 -10.77 12.63 2.90
CA ARG A 57 -10.19 13.56 1.92
C ARG A 57 -9.61 14.77 2.65
N GLY A 58 -8.35 15.12 2.37
CA GLY A 58 -7.75 16.36 2.83
C GLY A 58 -8.41 17.55 2.14
N GLY A 59 -8.84 18.56 2.91
CA GLY A 59 -9.55 19.75 2.41
C GLY A 59 -8.70 20.72 1.57
N GLY A 60 -7.53 20.31 1.09
CA GLY A 60 -6.62 21.12 0.28
C GLY A 60 -6.28 20.42 -1.02
N VAL A 61 -6.64 21.05 -2.15
CA VAL A 61 -6.11 20.69 -3.46
C VAL A 61 -4.62 21.04 -3.43
N LYS A 62 -3.73 20.04 -3.44
CA LYS A 62 -2.36 20.28 -3.88
C LYS A 62 -2.43 20.41 -5.39
N GLU A 63 -2.22 21.62 -5.90
CA GLU A 63 -2.04 21.83 -7.33
C GLU A 63 -0.82 21.03 -7.77
N SER A 64 -1.06 20.04 -8.63
CA SER A 64 -0.04 19.24 -9.28
C SER A 64 0.70 20.14 -10.27
N SER A 65 2.03 20.10 -10.31
CA SER A 65 2.86 20.92 -11.21
C SER A 65 2.61 20.68 -12.70
N ASP A 66 1.87 19.62 -13.05
CA ASP A 66 1.68 19.14 -14.42
C ASP A 66 0.22 19.19 -14.92
N GLY A 67 -0.65 20.00 -14.30
CA GLY A 67 -1.99 20.31 -14.85
C GLY A 67 -3.04 19.19 -14.81
N GLU A 68 -2.67 17.97 -14.42
CA GLU A 68 -3.60 16.86 -14.15
C GLU A 68 -3.90 16.81 -12.64
N PRO A 69 -5.16 16.93 -12.18
CA PRO A 69 -5.45 16.87 -10.76
C PRO A 69 -5.14 15.48 -10.21
N ASP A 70 -4.10 15.37 -9.36
CA ASP A 70 -3.87 14.17 -8.56
C ASP A 70 -5.02 14.00 -7.55
N THR A 71 -5.99 13.18 -7.95
CA THR A 71 -7.24 12.97 -7.22
C THR A 71 -7.11 11.99 -6.06
N VAL A 72 -5.97 11.30 -5.93
CA VAL A 72 -5.86 10.18 -4.98
C VAL A 72 -4.84 10.43 -3.88
N GLY A 73 -3.73 11.15 -4.09
CA GLY A 73 -2.66 11.28 -3.10
C GLY A 73 -2.92 12.22 -1.90
N ASN A 74 -4.14 12.71 -1.70
CA ASN A 74 -4.44 13.80 -0.75
C ASN A 74 -5.36 13.40 0.40
N TRP A 75 -5.42 12.11 0.78
CA TRP A 75 -6.22 11.66 1.92
C TRP A 75 -5.40 11.68 3.20
N ILE A 76 -6.08 11.93 4.31
CA ILE A 76 -5.54 11.92 5.67
C ILE A 76 -5.92 10.57 6.29
N CYS A 77 -4.93 9.85 6.80
CA CYS A 77 -5.14 8.64 7.59
C CYS A 77 -5.52 9.03 9.03
N GLU A 78 -6.80 8.91 9.38
CA GLU A 78 -7.31 9.24 10.72
C GLU A 78 -7.10 8.09 11.71
N LYS A 79 -7.18 6.86 11.20
CA LYS A 79 -6.92 5.63 11.94
C LYS A 79 -6.07 4.71 11.10
N ASN A 80 -5.06 4.11 11.72
CA ASN A 80 -4.14 3.18 11.08
C ASN A 80 -4.26 1.80 11.74
N SER A 81 -5.11 0.94 11.17
CA SER A 81 -5.41 -0.40 11.66
C SER A 81 -5.88 -0.44 13.13
N ASP A 82 -6.82 0.43 13.50
CA ASP A 82 -7.40 0.48 14.85
C ASP A 82 -8.01 -0.88 15.22
N CYS A 83 -7.59 -1.42 16.37
CA CYS A 83 -8.10 -2.66 16.95
C CYS A 83 -8.74 -2.44 18.34
N SER A 84 -8.99 -1.19 18.75
CA SER A 84 -9.54 -0.88 20.09
C SER A 84 -10.92 -1.47 20.37
N PHE A 85 -11.66 -1.81 19.31
CA PHE A 85 -12.96 -2.48 19.38
C PHE A 85 -12.87 -4.01 19.47
N LEU A 86 -11.68 -4.59 19.32
CA LEU A 86 -11.43 -6.03 19.43
C LEU A 86 -10.98 -6.36 20.85
N SER A 87 -11.58 -7.36 21.49
CA SER A 87 -11.18 -7.81 22.83
C SER A 87 -9.75 -8.36 22.88
N GLY A 88 -9.24 -8.90 21.77
CA GLY A 88 -7.86 -9.40 21.63
C GLY A 88 -6.84 -8.32 21.22
N GLY A 89 -7.29 -7.10 20.89
CA GLY A 89 -6.40 -6.05 20.40
C GLY A 89 -5.73 -6.38 19.06
N GLU A 90 -4.48 -5.95 18.92
CA GLU A 90 -3.68 -6.13 17.70
C GLU A 90 -3.11 -7.55 17.60
N GLU A 91 -3.52 -8.30 16.57
CA GLU A 91 -3.03 -9.67 16.34
C GLU A 91 -2.58 -9.88 14.89
N ARG A 92 -1.52 -10.69 14.71
CA ARG A 92 -0.98 -11.15 13.42
C ARG A 92 -0.70 -10.00 12.44
N GLY A 93 -0.01 -8.96 12.92
CA GLY A 93 0.43 -7.84 12.10
C GLY A 93 1.34 -8.30 10.96
N TRP A 94 1.19 -7.68 9.80
CA TRP A 94 2.00 -7.95 8.62
C TRP A 94 2.49 -6.65 8.00
N LYS A 95 3.70 -6.67 7.42
CA LYS A 95 4.30 -5.57 6.65
C LYS A 95 5.19 -6.11 5.53
N PHE A 96 5.51 -5.25 4.58
CA PHE A 96 6.62 -5.52 3.65
C PHE A 96 7.93 -5.55 4.43
N ALA A 97 8.83 -6.49 4.07
CA ALA A 97 10.16 -6.59 4.66
C ALA A 97 11.20 -6.96 3.59
N GLY A 98 12.36 -6.32 3.64
CA GLY A 98 13.43 -6.33 2.65
C GLY A 98 14.52 -7.36 2.93
N ASP A 99 14.19 -8.64 2.77
CA ASP A 99 15.13 -9.73 2.54
C ASP A 99 14.45 -10.74 1.60
N GLU A 100 14.45 -10.43 0.30
CA GLU A 100 14.06 -11.41 -0.74
C GLU A 100 15.29 -12.13 -1.30
N SER A 101 16.25 -12.45 -0.43
CA SER A 101 17.31 -13.39 -0.80
C SER A 101 16.67 -14.79 -0.85
N PHE A 102 16.53 -15.38 -2.03
CA PHE A 102 16.19 -16.81 -2.14
C PHE A 102 17.50 -17.62 -2.07
N PRO A 103 17.93 -18.17 -0.91
CA PRO A 103 19.08 -19.04 -0.88
C PRO A 103 18.79 -20.27 -1.74
N GLY A 104 19.44 -20.37 -2.91
CA GLY A 104 19.34 -21.53 -3.80
C GLY A 104 18.86 -21.26 -5.22
N THR A 105 18.39 -20.04 -5.56
CA THR A 105 18.32 -19.66 -6.98
C THR A 105 19.70 -19.19 -7.39
N GLY A 106 20.57 -20.16 -7.71
CA GLY A 106 21.84 -19.89 -8.35
C GLY A 106 21.64 -18.89 -9.49
N SER A 107 22.55 -17.92 -9.58
CA SER A 107 22.62 -17.01 -10.71
C SER A 107 22.50 -17.81 -11.99
N MET A 108 21.35 -17.74 -12.67
CA MET A 108 21.22 -18.20 -14.05
C MET A 108 21.87 -17.13 -14.93
N SER A 109 23.16 -16.87 -14.70
CA SER A 109 24.00 -16.21 -15.69
C SER A 109 24.23 -17.25 -16.78
N GLN A 110 23.55 -17.06 -17.91
CA GLN A 110 23.95 -17.64 -19.18
C GLN A 110 25.39 -17.23 -19.42
N ASP A 111 26.33 -18.16 -19.37
CA ASP A 111 27.62 -18.10 -20.05
C ASP A 111 28.23 -19.52 -20.08
N ASP A 112 27.59 -20.42 -20.86
CA ASP A 112 28.29 -21.61 -21.34
C ASP A 112 29.29 -21.17 -22.42
N VAL A 113 30.48 -20.75 -21.98
CA VAL A 113 31.64 -20.62 -22.85
C VAL A 113 32.09 -22.02 -23.22
N ILE A 114 31.80 -22.42 -24.46
CA ILE A 114 32.29 -23.68 -25.04
C ILE A 114 33.81 -23.55 -25.23
N GLU A 115 34.60 -24.23 -24.40
CA GLU A 115 36.04 -24.40 -24.64
C GLU A 115 36.29 -25.33 -25.84
N PRO A 116 37.23 -24.99 -26.75
CA PRO A 116 37.58 -25.86 -27.86
C PRO A 116 38.50 -26.97 -27.37
N LYS A 117 38.10 -28.23 -27.59
CA LYS A 117 38.98 -29.39 -27.42
C LYS A 117 40.12 -29.33 -28.44
N LEU A 118 41.35 -29.47 -27.94
CA LEU A 118 42.54 -29.82 -28.72
C LEU A 118 42.33 -31.12 -29.51
#